data_AF-A0A967P980-F1
#
_entry.id   AF-A0A967P980-F1
#
_cell.length_a   1.000
_cell.length_b   1.000
_cell.length_c   1.000
_cell.angle_alpha   90.00
_cell.angle_beta   90.00
_cell.angle_gamma   90.00
#
_symmetry.space_group_name_H-M   'P 1'
#
loop_
_entity.id
_entity.type
_entity.pdbx_description
1 polymer ?
#
loop_
_entity_poly.entity_id
_entity_poly.type
_entity_poly.pdbx_seq_one_letter_code
_entity_poly.pdbx_strand_id
1 'polypeptide(L)'
;MINLGRLDYDGFRDHSETENIQLNSNFNYLLSANSDITVVLNYIDAPKAQDPGALTEQQLNQDRNQASSGNLISNSGEQLEQLRLGLKFSSYINDENAVEVLTYIITRDFEQRLPFGIVSFDRVFLGGGLKYINGGKLFNHNNRFIIGADIEYQNDGRLNFSYTDDFKRDAVTLDQTEQVFNLGIYFQNEFSLLDNLEFSVGLRYDYYNFSVDDFLINDNNPNQSGSRAFNQLNPKTGILYSPVDYLSLYGNFSTSFETPTTTEFINNPDGLGGLNPDLDPQKTIGFEIGTKGLIQNKIKYNLAVFYADIKDQLIPFEVEQFPGRDFFRNAGESRHYGIEVLLDYLATENLNVSLSYTYLNFEFEDFRIDGQIFDGNDVPGIPDHQLFADILYKSDTGVYTGADFLYVSDFFVNDSNSEKNESYKIINIKTGYERVVYNKLRINTFLGLNNILDEKYNSSVRVNAFGDRFFEPAPEFNLFGGLVLRYTI
;
A
#
# COMPACT_ATOMS: atom_id res chain seq x y z
N MET A 1 -10.07 22.53 -4.55
CA MET A 1 -10.57 21.45 -5.43
C MET A 1 -11.51 20.59 -4.61
N ILE A 2 -12.64 20.17 -5.19
CA ILE A 2 -13.57 19.20 -4.59
C ILE A 2 -13.85 18.13 -5.65
N ASN A 3 -13.87 16.87 -5.25
CA ASN A 3 -14.21 15.71 -6.06
C ASN A 3 -15.20 14.85 -5.27
N LEU A 4 -16.31 14.49 -5.89
CA LEU A 4 -17.29 13.54 -5.36
C LEU A 4 -17.37 12.37 -6.35
N GLY A 5 -17.28 11.15 -5.86
CA GLY A 5 -17.42 9.92 -6.65
C GLY A 5 -18.39 8.96 -6.00
N ARG A 6 -19.07 8.16 -6.83
CA ARG A 6 -19.89 7.02 -6.43
C ARG A 6 -19.52 5.82 -7.29
N LEU A 7 -19.43 4.66 -6.67
CA LEU A 7 -19.25 3.36 -7.30
C LEU A 7 -20.39 2.45 -6.85
N ASP A 8 -21.02 1.79 -7.82
CA ASP A 8 -21.93 0.67 -7.63
C ASP A 8 -21.47 -0.42 -8.59
N TYR A 9 -21.06 -1.58 -8.08
CA TYR A 9 -20.45 -2.65 -8.87
C TYR A 9 -20.91 -4.01 -8.38
N ASP A 10 -21.54 -4.79 -9.26
CA ASP A 10 -22.05 -6.14 -8.94
C ASP A 10 -20.93 -7.17 -8.69
N GLY A 11 -19.71 -6.89 -9.16
CA GLY A 11 -18.60 -7.82 -9.06
C GLY A 11 -18.48 -8.79 -10.25
N PHE A 12 -17.30 -9.39 -10.40
CA PHE A 12 -17.07 -10.46 -11.39
C PHE A 12 -17.41 -11.84 -10.83
N ARG A 13 -17.08 -12.06 -9.56
CA ARG A 13 -17.40 -13.29 -8.84
C ARG A 13 -18.74 -13.15 -8.13
N ASP A 14 -19.38 -14.28 -7.88
CA ASP A 14 -20.46 -14.36 -6.92
C ASP A 14 -20.00 -13.74 -5.60
N HIS A 15 -20.90 -13.01 -4.93
CA HIS A 15 -20.62 -12.42 -3.61
C HIS A 15 -19.42 -11.45 -3.62
N SER A 16 -19.33 -10.58 -4.63
CA SER A 16 -18.32 -9.51 -4.73
C SER A 16 -18.90 -8.12 -5.02
N GLU A 17 -20.18 -7.91 -4.67
CA GLU A 17 -20.85 -6.62 -4.84
C GLU A 17 -20.21 -5.53 -3.95
N THR A 18 -20.03 -4.33 -4.50
CA THR A 18 -19.39 -3.19 -3.84
C THR A 18 -20.15 -1.89 -4.09
N GLU A 19 -20.37 -1.12 -3.03
CA GLU A 19 -20.93 0.22 -3.05
C GLU A 19 -20.01 1.18 -2.28
N ASN A 20 -19.70 2.35 -2.86
CA ASN A 20 -18.88 3.36 -2.21
C ASN A 20 -19.23 4.77 -2.68
N ILE A 21 -19.33 5.72 -1.75
CA ILE A 21 -19.34 7.15 -2.00
C ILE A 21 -18.10 7.77 -1.37
N GLN A 22 -17.38 8.58 -2.15
CA GLN A 22 -16.19 9.28 -1.69
C GLN A 22 -16.24 10.78 -2.00
N LEU A 23 -15.89 11.60 -1.02
CA LEU A 23 -15.67 13.04 -1.15
C LEU A 23 -14.20 13.34 -0.84
N ASN A 24 -13.53 14.01 -1.77
CA ASN A 24 -12.15 14.48 -1.61
C ASN A 24 -12.11 15.99 -1.81
N SER A 25 -11.47 16.72 -0.91
CA SER A 25 -11.32 18.15 -1.05
C SER A 25 -9.97 18.66 -0.53
N ASN A 26 -9.49 19.71 -1.18
CA ASN A 26 -8.26 20.40 -0.85
C ASN A 26 -8.45 21.90 -1.09
N PHE A 27 -8.33 22.70 -0.04
CA PHE A 27 -8.47 24.15 -0.08
C PHE A 27 -7.19 24.79 0.41
N ASN A 28 -6.51 25.54 -0.46
CA ASN A 28 -5.37 26.36 -0.08
C ASN A 28 -5.81 27.82 0.07
N TYR A 29 -5.37 28.47 1.14
CA TYR A 29 -5.62 29.88 1.43
C TYR A 29 -4.31 30.57 1.79
N LEU A 30 -3.95 31.59 1.02
CA LEU A 30 -2.80 32.44 1.31
C LEU A 30 -3.15 33.38 2.47
N LEU A 31 -2.55 33.16 3.64
CA LEU A 31 -2.71 34.02 4.83
C LEU A 31 -1.94 35.34 4.65
N SER A 32 -0.79 35.28 3.97
CA SER A 32 0.04 36.43 3.61
C SER A 32 0.86 36.13 2.35
N ALA A 33 1.78 37.02 1.97
CA ALA A 33 2.73 36.76 0.89
C ALA A 33 3.69 35.59 1.19
N ASN A 34 3.91 35.28 2.48
CA ASN A 34 4.92 34.31 2.93
C ASN A 34 4.30 33.14 3.71
N SER A 35 2.98 33.04 3.79
CA SER A 35 2.33 31.96 4.54
C SER A 35 1.00 31.54 3.95
N ASP A 36 0.74 30.24 4.03
CA ASP A 36 -0.48 29.62 3.55
C ASP A 36 -0.99 28.55 4.53
N ILE A 37 -2.30 28.30 4.43
CA ILE A 37 -2.95 27.19 5.10
C ILE A 37 -3.64 26.34 4.05
N THR A 38 -3.44 25.03 4.14
CA THR A 38 -4.13 24.02 3.33
C THR A 38 -5.04 23.21 4.24
N VAL A 39 -6.32 23.13 3.88
CA VAL A 39 -7.32 22.28 4.52
C VAL A 39 -7.63 21.12 3.60
N VAL A 40 -7.50 19.90 4.12
CA VAL A 40 -7.86 18.67 3.42
C VAL A 40 -9.01 18.02 4.17
N LEU A 41 -10.10 17.72 3.46
CA LEU A 41 -11.22 16.97 3.99
C LEU A 41 -11.49 15.81 3.04
N ASN A 42 -11.48 14.58 3.58
CA ASN A 42 -11.86 13.37 2.87
C ASN A 42 -12.96 12.66 3.66
N TYR A 43 -13.95 12.14 2.95
CA TYR A 43 -15.02 11.32 3.51
C TYR A 43 -15.25 10.13 2.59
N ILE A 44 -15.40 8.95 3.17
CA ILE A 44 -15.72 7.71 2.47
C ILE A 44 -16.84 7.01 3.24
N ASP A 45 -17.86 6.59 2.51
CA ASP A 45 -18.94 5.74 2.97
C ASP A 45 -18.99 4.54 2.02
N ALA A 46 -18.58 3.38 2.53
CA ALA A 46 -18.60 2.11 1.83
C ALA A 46 -19.49 1.15 2.63
N PRO A 47 -20.82 1.23 2.49
CA PRO A 47 -21.77 0.44 3.28
C PRO A 47 -21.77 -1.05 2.87
N LYS A 48 -21.09 -1.39 1.77
CA LYS A 48 -21.07 -2.73 1.22
C LYS A 48 -19.80 -2.99 0.42
N ALA A 49 -19.01 -3.96 0.84
CA ALA A 49 -17.96 -4.58 0.04
C ALA A 49 -17.93 -6.07 0.35
N GLN A 50 -18.55 -6.91 -0.47
CA GLN A 50 -18.60 -8.35 -0.23
C GLN A 50 -17.23 -9.01 -0.50
N ASP A 51 -16.85 -9.96 0.35
CA ASP A 51 -15.63 -10.75 0.19
C ASP A 51 -15.97 -12.16 -0.33
N PRO A 52 -15.70 -12.47 -1.61
CA PRO A 52 -15.99 -13.79 -2.19
C PRO A 52 -15.07 -14.91 -1.66
N GLY A 53 -13.95 -14.56 -1.01
CA GLY A 53 -12.97 -15.52 -0.49
C GLY A 53 -12.12 -16.20 -1.57
N ALA A 54 -10.92 -16.65 -1.21
CA ALA A 54 -10.07 -17.41 -2.12
C ALA A 54 -10.56 -18.85 -2.36
N LEU A 55 -10.15 -19.43 -3.49
CA LEU A 55 -10.52 -20.76 -3.97
C LEU A 55 -9.32 -21.71 -3.96
N THR A 56 -9.60 -23.01 -3.83
CA THR A 56 -8.62 -24.06 -4.14
C THR A 56 -8.46 -24.24 -5.64
N GLU A 57 -7.39 -24.90 -6.09
CA GLU A 57 -7.20 -25.21 -7.52
C GLU A 57 -8.36 -26.06 -8.07
N GLN A 58 -8.86 -27.02 -7.28
CA GLN A 58 -10.02 -27.84 -7.66
C GLN A 58 -11.27 -26.99 -7.87
N GLN A 59 -11.56 -26.04 -6.97
CA GLN A 59 -12.69 -25.13 -7.10
C GLN A 59 -12.53 -24.23 -8.33
N LEU A 60 -11.33 -23.66 -8.52
CA LEU A 60 -10.99 -22.83 -9.67
C LEU A 60 -11.25 -23.54 -11.01
N ASN A 61 -10.92 -24.83 -11.09
CA ASN A 61 -11.13 -25.67 -12.27
C ASN A 61 -12.61 -26.05 -12.50
N GLN A 62 -13.45 -25.99 -11.46
CA GLN A 62 -14.89 -26.23 -11.58
C GLN A 62 -15.63 -24.99 -12.06
N ASP A 63 -15.39 -23.85 -11.40
CA ASP A 63 -16.00 -22.56 -11.72
C ASP A 63 -15.13 -21.45 -11.13
N ARG A 64 -14.68 -20.52 -11.98
CA ARG A 64 -13.86 -19.37 -11.56
C ARG A 64 -14.71 -18.24 -10.97
N ASN A 65 -16.00 -18.21 -11.25
CA ASN A 65 -16.88 -17.13 -10.79
C ASN A 65 -17.47 -17.41 -9.39
N GLN A 66 -17.49 -18.67 -8.95
CA GLN A 66 -18.05 -19.05 -7.65
C GLN A 66 -17.34 -18.32 -6.49
N ALA A 67 -18.04 -18.12 -5.37
CA ALA A 67 -17.44 -17.74 -4.09
C ALA A 67 -17.10 -18.95 -3.22
N SER A 68 -16.19 -18.79 -2.27
CA SER A 68 -15.93 -19.79 -1.24
C SER A 68 -17.19 -20.02 -0.40
N SER A 69 -17.50 -21.29 -0.09
CA SER A 69 -18.70 -21.65 0.66
C SER A 69 -18.76 -21.00 2.04
N GLY A 70 -17.61 -20.87 2.72
CA GLY A 70 -17.52 -20.23 4.03
C GLY A 70 -17.98 -18.78 3.95
N ASN A 71 -17.42 -18.02 3.01
CA ASN A 71 -17.73 -16.61 2.75
C ASN A 71 -19.19 -16.37 2.36
N LEU A 72 -19.76 -17.25 1.53
CA LEU A 72 -21.17 -17.18 1.14
C LEU A 72 -22.10 -17.36 2.35
N ILE A 73 -21.84 -18.37 3.18
CA ILE A 73 -22.72 -18.71 4.30
C ILE A 73 -22.62 -17.66 5.42
N SER A 74 -21.44 -17.11 5.68
CA SER A 74 -21.24 -16.02 6.65
C SER A 74 -21.67 -14.64 6.14
N ASN A 75 -22.04 -14.53 4.85
CA ASN A 75 -22.23 -13.25 4.15
C ASN A 75 -21.02 -12.32 4.40
N SER A 76 -19.83 -12.83 4.11
CA SER A 76 -18.57 -12.15 4.38
C SER A 76 -18.39 -10.86 3.60
N GLY A 77 -17.74 -9.88 4.21
CA GLY A 77 -17.53 -8.57 3.61
C GLY A 77 -17.33 -7.48 4.66
N GLU A 78 -17.13 -6.26 4.18
CA GLU A 78 -16.78 -5.10 4.97
C GLU A 78 -17.79 -3.97 4.81
N GLN A 79 -17.90 -3.18 5.88
CA GLN A 79 -18.57 -1.89 5.91
C GLN A 79 -17.63 -0.88 6.57
N LEU A 80 -17.55 0.32 5.98
CA LEU A 80 -16.61 1.35 6.39
C LEU A 80 -17.23 2.74 6.23
N GLU A 81 -17.26 3.52 7.31
CA GLU A 81 -17.44 4.96 7.24
C GLU A 81 -16.20 5.64 7.81
N GLN A 82 -15.61 6.59 7.08
CA GLN A 82 -14.42 7.29 7.55
C GLN A 82 -14.40 8.76 7.13
N LEU A 83 -14.04 9.60 8.10
CA LEU A 83 -13.79 11.03 7.92
C LEU A 83 -12.32 11.32 8.22
N ARG A 84 -11.67 12.12 7.36
CA ARG A 84 -10.34 12.68 7.61
C ARG A 84 -10.39 14.18 7.44
N LEU A 85 -9.92 14.91 8.45
CA LEU A 85 -9.68 16.35 8.40
C LEU A 85 -8.20 16.63 8.69
N GLY A 86 -7.53 17.31 7.76
CA GLY A 86 -6.13 17.70 7.88
C GLY A 86 -5.95 19.20 7.69
N LEU A 87 -5.04 19.78 8.46
CA LEU A 87 -4.61 21.17 8.38
C LEU A 87 -3.10 21.22 8.20
N LYS A 88 -2.64 21.87 7.15
CA LYS A 88 -1.23 22.17 6.92
C LYS A 88 -1.02 23.67 6.92
N PHE A 89 -0.19 24.17 7.81
CA PHE A 89 0.31 25.54 7.80
C PHE A 89 1.74 25.56 7.26
N SER A 90 2.05 26.50 6.38
CA SER A 90 3.40 26.71 5.84
C SER A 90 3.76 28.18 5.92
N SER A 91 4.97 28.48 6.40
CA SER A 91 5.45 29.85 6.61
C SER A 91 6.91 29.99 6.24
N TYR A 92 7.20 30.84 5.27
CA TYR A 92 8.54 31.25 4.88
C TYR A 92 8.95 32.45 5.74
N ILE A 93 9.78 32.19 6.74
CA ILE A 93 10.29 33.21 7.67
C ILE A 93 11.18 34.21 6.90
N ASN A 94 11.98 33.70 5.97
CA ASN A 94 12.78 34.44 4.99
C ASN A 94 13.15 33.51 3.83
N ASP A 95 14.02 33.97 2.92
CA ASP A 95 14.43 33.23 1.71
C ASP A 95 15.08 31.86 1.99
N GLU A 96 15.66 31.68 3.17
CA GLU A 96 16.35 30.44 3.55
C GLU A 96 15.57 29.61 4.56
N ASN A 97 14.59 30.18 5.27
CA ASN A 97 14.01 29.56 6.46
C ASN A 97 12.50 29.36 6.30
N ALA A 98 12.04 28.13 6.45
CA ALA A 98 10.63 27.79 6.42
C ALA A 98 10.24 26.89 7.61
N VAL A 99 8.99 27.02 8.04
CA VAL A 99 8.35 26.14 9.03
C VAL A 99 7.09 25.59 8.41
N GLU A 100 6.86 24.30 8.58
CA GLU A 100 5.60 23.65 8.26
C GLU A 100 5.05 22.94 9.50
N VAL A 101 3.74 23.07 9.71
CA VAL A 101 3.00 22.36 10.74
C VAL A 101 1.88 21.58 10.05
N LEU A 102 1.77 20.29 10.34
CA LEU A 102 0.69 19.43 9.88
C LEU A 102 -0.05 18.92 11.12
N THR A 103 -1.38 18.95 11.09
CA THR A 103 -2.22 18.25 12.07
C THR A 103 -3.38 17.58 11.37
N TYR A 104 -3.85 16.47 11.91
CA TYR A 104 -4.98 15.75 11.34
C TYR A 104 -5.73 14.92 12.38
N ILE A 105 -7.01 14.70 12.09
CA ILE A 105 -7.88 13.75 12.78
C ILE A 105 -8.52 12.83 11.75
N ILE A 106 -8.59 11.55 12.08
CA ILE A 106 -9.33 10.54 11.33
C ILE A 106 -10.28 9.85 12.29
N THR A 107 -11.54 9.73 11.91
CA THR A 107 -12.51 8.88 12.60
C THR A 107 -12.94 7.79 11.64
N ARG A 108 -13.06 6.56 12.13
CA ARG A 108 -13.46 5.40 11.33
C ARG A 108 -14.42 4.53 12.14
N ASP A 109 -15.55 4.19 11.54
CA ASP A 109 -16.44 3.10 11.95
C ASP A 109 -16.24 1.97 10.95
N PHE A 110 -15.94 0.77 11.44
CA PHE A 110 -15.65 -0.40 10.62
C PHE A 110 -16.31 -1.65 11.19
N GLU A 111 -16.89 -2.44 10.30
CA GLU A 111 -17.36 -3.79 10.60
C GLU A 111 -16.95 -4.74 9.47
N GLN A 112 -16.42 -5.89 9.82
CA GLN A 112 -16.09 -6.97 8.89
C GLN A 112 -16.72 -8.26 9.36
N ARG A 113 -17.40 -8.94 8.42
CA ARG A 113 -17.92 -10.29 8.58
C ARG A 113 -16.97 -11.26 7.92
N LEU A 114 -16.46 -12.21 8.69
CA LEU A 114 -15.52 -13.23 8.24
C LEU A 114 -16.15 -14.61 8.43
N PRO A 115 -15.65 -15.68 7.78
CA PRO A 115 -16.20 -17.02 7.99
C PRO A 115 -16.17 -17.50 9.45
N PHE A 116 -15.26 -16.96 10.28
CA PHE A 116 -15.05 -17.37 11.66
C PHE A 116 -15.67 -16.42 12.71
N GLY A 117 -16.13 -15.23 12.33
CA GLY A 117 -16.70 -14.26 13.28
C GLY A 117 -16.89 -12.88 12.69
N ILE A 118 -17.34 -11.95 13.54
CA ILE A 118 -17.50 -10.53 13.18
C ILE A 118 -16.47 -9.72 13.96
N VAL A 119 -15.76 -8.83 13.29
CA VAL A 119 -14.86 -7.84 13.89
C VAL A 119 -15.46 -6.47 13.65
N SER A 120 -15.56 -5.65 14.70
CA SER A 120 -16.02 -4.28 14.59
C SER A 120 -15.16 -3.38 15.46
N PHE A 121 -14.88 -2.15 14.99
CA PHE A 121 -14.20 -1.17 15.81
C PHE A 121 -14.54 0.28 15.43
N ASP A 122 -14.60 1.12 16.46
CA ASP A 122 -14.60 2.57 16.34
C ASP A 122 -13.18 3.08 16.58
N ARG A 123 -12.58 3.71 15.57
CA ARG A 123 -11.21 4.26 15.63
C ARG A 123 -11.20 5.77 15.60
N VAL A 124 -10.43 6.35 16.52
CA VAL A 124 -9.98 7.74 16.45
C VAL A 124 -8.47 7.75 16.28
N PHE A 125 -8.00 8.43 15.24
CA PHE A 125 -6.59 8.68 15.00
C PHE A 125 -6.32 10.18 15.03
N LEU A 126 -5.33 10.62 15.81
CA LEU A 126 -4.87 11.99 15.90
C LEU A 126 -3.39 12.02 15.56
N GLY A 127 -2.98 12.95 14.72
CA GLY A 127 -1.58 13.10 14.37
C GLY A 127 -1.19 14.54 14.12
N GLY A 128 0.08 14.83 14.32
CA GLY A 128 0.64 16.10 13.94
C GLY A 128 2.16 16.09 13.88
N GLY A 129 2.71 17.02 13.13
CA GLY A 129 4.14 17.16 12.97
C GLY A 129 4.54 18.61 12.77
N LEU A 130 5.75 18.92 13.21
CA LEU A 130 6.42 20.20 13.01
C LEU A 130 7.74 19.91 12.30
N LYS A 131 8.01 20.65 11.22
CA LYS A 131 9.33 20.64 10.60
C LYS A 131 9.82 22.06 10.33
N TYR A 132 11.12 22.23 10.53
CA TYR A 132 11.87 23.42 10.16
C TYR A 132 12.83 23.06 9.03
N ILE A 133 12.89 23.93 8.03
CA ILE A 133 13.70 23.78 6.83
C ILE A 133 14.59 25.02 6.71
N ASN A 134 15.90 24.80 6.57
CA ASN A 134 16.86 25.83 6.22
C ASN A 134 17.53 25.49 4.88
N GLY A 135 17.35 26.32 3.85
CA GLY A 135 17.90 26.17 2.50
C GLY A 135 19.01 27.18 2.18
N GLY A 136 19.94 27.39 3.12
CA GLY A 136 21.03 28.35 2.98
C GLY A 136 22.29 27.78 2.33
N LYS A 137 23.43 28.41 2.64
CA LYS A 137 24.76 27.93 2.28
C LYS A 137 25.54 27.47 3.50
N LEU A 138 26.30 26.39 3.34
CA LEU A 138 27.28 25.91 4.32
C LEU A 138 28.63 25.82 3.61
N PHE A 139 29.68 26.44 4.17
CA PHE A 139 31.01 26.52 3.53
C PHE A 139 31.00 27.03 2.07
N ASN A 140 30.12 27.98 1.72
CA ASN A 140 29.87 28.49 0.36
C ASN A 140 29.21 27.51 -0.63
N HIS A 141 28.84 26.32 -0.18
CA HIS A 141 28.09 25.33 -0.96
C HIS A 141 26.60 25.38 -0.61
N ASN A 142 25.74 25.00 -1.55
CA ASN A 142 24.31 24.89 -1.29
C ASN A 142 24.05 23.81 -0.24
N ASN A 143 23.16 24.10 0.70
CA ASN A 143 22.87 23.22 1.82
C ASN A 143 21.38 23.31 2.18
N ARG A 144 20.75 22.15 2.33
CA ARG A 144 19.40 22.05 2.86
C ARG A 144 19.40 21.22 4.13
N PHE A 145 19.02 21.85 5.23
CA PHE A 145 18.90 21.27 6.56
C PHE A 145 17.42 21.14 6.92
N ILE A 146 17.02 19.99 7.47
CA ILE A 146 15.67 19.71 7.91
C ILE A 146 15.74 19.08 9.30
N ILE A 147 14.93 19.58 10.24
CA ILE A 147 14.69 18.92 11.52
C ILE A 147 13.19 18.94 11.79
N GLY A 148 12.67 17.86 12.35
CA GLY A 148 11.26 17.79 12.70
C GLY A 148 10.94 16.74 13.74
N ALA A 149 9.70 16.78 14.19
CA ALA A 149 9.13 15.80 15.09
C ALA A 149 7.67 15.55 14.73
N ASP A 150 7.23 14.31 14.91
CA ASP A 150 5.88 13.83 14.67
C ASP A 150 5.34 13.19 15.97
N ILE A 151 4.06 13.38 16.23
CA ILE A 151 3.34 12.75 17.34
C ILE A 151 2.03 12.20 16.80
N GLU A 152 1.76 10.93 17.09
CA GLU A 152 0.58 10.24 16.61
C GLU A 152 -0.04 9.39 17.72
N TYR A 153 -1.36 9.30 17.70
CA TYR A 153 -2.14 8.54 18.67
C TYR A 153 -3.34 7.90 17.97
N GLN A 154 -3.46 6.58 18.08
CA GLN A 154 -4.61 5.80 17.68
C GLN A 154 -5.30 5.24 18.91
N ASN A 155 -6.63 5.23 18.91
CA ASN A 155 -7.46 4.56 19.90
C ASN A 155 -8.64 3.87 19.22
N ASP A 156 -8.71 2.56 19.38
CA ASP A 156 -9.77 1.72 18.83
C ASP A 156 -10.59 1.14 19.97
N GLY A 157 -11.91 1.30 19.91
CA GLY A 157 -12.84 0.48 20.69
C GLY A 157 -13.20 -0.74 19.85
N ARG A 158 -12.59 -1.90 20.13
CA ARG A 158 -12.78 -3.12 19.34
C ARG A 158 -13.73 -4.09 20.04
N LEU A 159 -14.66 -4.63 19.25
CA LEU A 159 -15.52 -5.74 19.62
C LEU A 159 -15.44 -6.86 18.58
N ASN A 160 -15.28 -8.10 19.05
CA ASN A 160 -15.46 -9.27 18.20
C ASN A 160 -16.70 -10.04 18.64
N PHE A 161 -17.35 -10.72 17.69
CA PHE A 161 -18.54 -11.53 17.95
C PHE A 161 -18.42 -12.91 17.31
N SER A 162 -18.95 -13.92 18.00
CA SER A 162 -19.19 -15.25 17.43
C SER A 162 -20.45 -15.25 16.57
N TYR A 163 -20.68 -16.38 15.90
CA TYR A 163 -21.92 -16.69 15.20
C TYR A 163 -22.77 -17.71 15.94
N THR A 164 -24.08 -17.61 15.75
CA THR A 164 -25.02 -18.72 15.91
C THR A 164 -24.85 -19.74 14.77
N ASP A 165 -25.48 -20.92 14.90
CA ASP A 165 -25.51 -21.94 13.83
C ASP A 165 -26.10 -21.42 12.50
N ASP A 166 -26.91 -20.37 12.54
CA ASP A 166 -27.48 -19.69 11.36
C ASP A 166 -26.72 -18.41 10.94
N PHE A 167 -25.45 -18.26 11.36
CA PHE A 167 -24.52 -17.20 10.97
C PHE A 167 -25.00 -15.77 11.29
N LYS A 168 -25.76 -15.64 12.38
CA LYS A 168 -26.13 -14.35 12.97
C LYS A 168 -25.18 -14.01 14.10
N ARG A 169 -24.98 -12.70 14.33
CA ARG A 169 -24.19 -12.19 15.46
C ARG A 169 -24.71 -12.78 16.77
N ASP A 170 -23.80 -13.37 17.55
CA ASP A 170 -24.10 -13.98 18.85
C ASP A 170 -23.32 -13.28 19.97
N ALA A 171 -22.50 -14.01 20.73
CA ALA A 171 -21.82 -13.51 21.91
C ALA A 171 -20.63 -12.61 21.55
N VAL A 172 -20.35 -11.63 22.42
CA VAL A 172 -19.09 -10.90 22.41
C VAL A 172 -17.97 -11.86 22.77
N THR A 173 -16.93 -11.92 21.93
CA THR A 173 -15.74 -12.77 22.09
C THR A 173 -14.48 -11.96 22.35
N LEU A 174 -14.52 -10.64 22.13
CA LEU A 174 -13.47 -9.69 22.47
C LEU A 174 -14.11 -8.33 22.77
N ASP A 175 -13.65 -7.66 23.83
CA ASP A 175 -14.02 -6.28 24.16
C ASP A 175 -12.77 -5.56 24.67
N GLN A 176 -12.17 -4.72 23.83
CA GLN A 176 -10.88 -4.11 24.09
C GLN A 176 -10.84 -2.64 23.68
N THR A 177 -10.08 -1.84 24.44
CA THR A 177 -9.55 -0.58 23.95
C THR A 177 -8.09 -0.78 23.55
N GLU A 178 -7.80 -0.59 22.26
CA GLU A 178 -6.46 -0.75 21.69
C GLU A 178 -5.88 0.62 21.35
N GLN A 179 -4.71 0.92 21.90
CA GLN A 179 -4.08 2.22 21.79
C GLN A 179 -2.67 2.09 21.21
N VAL A 180 -2.33 3.01 20.32
CA VAL A 180 -0.99 3.12 19.75
C VAL A 180 -0.53 4.56 19.85
N PHE A 181 0.58 4.79 20.56
CA PHE A 181 1.24 6.07 20.62
C PHE A 181 2.56 6.02 19.85
N ASN A 182 2.82 7.04 19.03
CA ASN A 182 4.11 7.22 18.36
C ASN A 182 4.69 8.61 18.64
N LEU A 183 6.00 8.65 18.86
CA LEU A 183 6.82 9.85 18.83
C LEU A 183 7.99 9.62 17.87
N GLY A 184 8.05 10.42 16.81
CA GLY A 184 9.14 10.45 15.84
C GLY A 184 9.95 11.73 15.94
N ILE A 185 11.27 11.65 15.92
CA ILE A 185 12.17 12.80 15.81
C ILE A 185 13.16 12.52 14.68
N TYR A 186 13.33 13.48 13.78
CA TYR A 186 14.18 13.29 12.62
C TYR A 186 15.01 14.53 12.27
N PHE A 187 16.13 14.24 11.62
CA PHE A 187 17.04 15.21 11.05
C PHE A 187 17.50 14.72 9.67
N GLN A 188 17.64 15.64 8.71
CA GLN A 188 18.19 15.38 7.39
C GLN A 188 19.01 16.59 6.92
N ASN A 189 20.14 16.30 6.27
CA ASN A 189 20.95 17.29 5.61
C ASN A 189 21.33 16.84 4.20
N GLU A 190 21.14 17.73 3.24
CA GLU A 190 21.51 17.61 1.83
C GLU A 190 22.54 18.70 1.55
N PHE A 191 23.75 18.29 1.17
CA PHE A 191 24.90 19.18 1.01
C PHE A 191 25.53 19.01 -0.37
N SER A 192 25.61 20.09 -1.14
CA SER A 192 26.27 20.07 -2.44
C SER A 192 27.79 20.13 -2.29
N LEU A 193 28.46 18.98 -2.18
CA LEU A 193 29.92 18.86 -2.16
C LEU A 193 30.58 19.59 -3.36
N LEU A 194 29.95 19.50 -4.54
CA LEU A 194 30.28 20.22 -5.76
C LEU A 194 28.97 20.64 -6.45
N ASP A 195 29.04 21.49 -7.49
CA ASP A 195 27.87 21.89 -8.28
C ASP A 195 27.12 20.70 -8.92
N ASN A 196 27.82 19.58 -9.11
CA ASN A 196 27.30 18.35 -9.69
C ASN A 196 27.35 17.15 -8.74
N LEU A 197 27.68 17.34 -7.46
CA LEU A 197 27.80 16.26 -6.48
C LEU A 197 27.13 16.66 -5.17
N GLU A 198 26.06 15.97 -4.83
CA GLU A 198 25.33 16.14 -3.58
C GLU A 198 25.51 14.91 -2.69
N PHE A 199 25.70 15.16 -1.40
CA PHE A 199 25.73 14.16 -0.35
C PHE A 199 24.57 14.42 0.61
N SER A 200 23.89 13.36 1.01
CA SER A 200 22.79 13.42 1.97
C SER A 200 23.06 12.50 3.16
N VAL A 201 22.67 12.96 4.34
CA VAL A 201 22.65 12.17 5.57
C VAL A 201 21.36 12.45 6.33
N GLY A 202 20.81 11.43 6.96
CA GLY A 202 19.62 11.57 7.77
C GLY A 202 19.60 10.56 8.91
N LEU A 203 18.82 10.89 9.93
CA LEU A 203 18.61 10.05 11.10
C LEU A 203 17.19 10.25 11.59
N ARG A 204 16.48 9.16 11.86
CA ARG A 204 15.17 9.17 12.48
C ARG A 204 15.15 8.26 13.70
N TYR A 205 14.62 8.75 14.81
CA TYR A 205 14.31 7.96 15.99
C TYR A 205 12.80 7.87 16.15
N ASP A 206 12.28 6.66 16.29
CA ASP A 206 10.87 6.39 16.54
C ASP A 206 10.72 5.66 17.87
N TYR A 207 9.72 6.08 18.66
CA TYR A 207 9.24 5.37 19.83
C TYR A 207 7.77 5.04 19.63
N TYR A 208 7.43 3.76 19.70
CA TYR A 208 6.06 3.24 19.64
C TYR A 208 5.69 2.63 20.98
N ASN A 209 4.46 2.85 21.42
CA ASN A 209 3.88 2.17 22.57
C ASN A 209 2.48 1.67 22.23
N PHE A 210 2.31 0.36 22.27
CA PHE A 210 1.03 -0.31 22.13
C PHE A 210 0.48 -0.62 23.52
N SER A 211 -0.78 -0.32 23.76
CA SER A 211 -1.48 -0.71 24.98
C SER A 211 -2.86 -1.27 24.67
N VAL A 212 -3.28 -2.25 25.46
CA VAL A 212 -4.58 -2.90 25.37
C VAL A 212 -5.20 -2.87 26.77
N ASP A 213 -6.43 -2.38 26.85
CA ASP A 213 -7.30 -2.52 28.01
C ASP A 213 -8.41 -3.53 27.68
N ASP A 214 -8.46 -4.66 28.40
CA ASP A 214 -9.43 -5.74 28.20
C ASP A 214 -10.61 -5.60 29.17
N PHE A 215 -11.83 -5.66 28.61
CA PHE A 215 -13.08 -5.53 29.35
C PHE A 215 -13.88 -6.83 29.41
N LEU A 216 -13.51 -7.89 28.67
CA LEU A 216 -14.21 -9.17 28.65
C LEU A 216 -13.59 -10.19 29.63
N ILE A 217 -13.56 -9.87 30.92
CA ILE A 217 -12.86 -10.69 31.92
C ILE A 217 -13.84 -11.67 32.60
N ASN A 218 -13.55 -12.97 32.56
CA ASN A 218 -14.31 -14.00 33.28
C ASN A 218 -13.44 -15.24 33.60
N ASP A 219 -14.00 -16.23 34.31
CA ASP A 219 -13.26 -17.43 34.76
C ASP A 219 -12.58 -18.20 33.62
N ASN A 220 -13.10 -18.12 32.39
CA ASN A 220 -12.56 -18.76 31.20
C ASN A 220 -11.85 -17.78 30.23
N ASN A 221 -11.86 -16.48 30.52
CA ASN A 221 -11.14 -15.45 29.76
C ASN A 221 -10.38 -14.53 30.75
N PRO A 222 -9.12 -14.86 31.09
CA PRO A 222 -8.32 -14.06 32.01
C PRO A 222 -8.02 -12.69 31.40
N ASN A 223 -7.70 -11.72 32.25
CA ASN A 223 -7.36 -10.36 31.83
C ASN A 223 -6.17 -10.34 30.85
N GLN A 224 -6.42 -9.80 29.65
CA GLN A 224 -5.45 -9.67 28.56
C GLN A 224 -4.87 -8.26 28.40
N SER A 225 -5.16 -7.35 29.35
CA SER A 225 -4.56 -6.02 29.38
C SER A 225 -3.04 -6.06 29.42
N GLY A 226 -2.41 -5.14 28.69
CA GLY A 226 -0.96 -5.07 28.64
C GLY A 226 -0.44 -3.88 27.83
N SER A 227 0.87 -3.72 27.84
CA SER A 227 1.53 -2.74 26.98
C SER A 227 2.91 -3.24 26.55
N ARG A 228 3.30 -2.90 25.32
CA ARG A 228 4.66 -3.16 24.80
C ARG A 228 5.13 -1.94 24.03
N ALA A 229 6.38 -1.56 24.28
CA ALA A 229 7.01 -0.44 23.60
C ALA A 229 8.16 -0.94 22.71
N PHE A 230 8.34 -0.25 21.59
CA PHE A 230 9.42 -0.47 20.65
C PHE A 230 10.09 0.86 20.35
N ASN A 231 11.38 0.82 20.08
CA ASN A 231 12.12 1.99 19.64
C ASN A 231 13.16 1.61 18.60
N GLN A 232 13.34 2.48 17.62
CA GLN A 232 14.28 2.24 16.54
C GLN A 232 14.97 3.54 16.13
N LEU A 233 16.28 3.43 15.88
CA LEU A 233 17.08 4.47 15.25
C LEU A 233 17.41 4.05 13.82
N ASN A 234 17.02 4.88 12.85
CA ASN A 234 17.15 4.62 11.44
C ASN A 234 18.04 5.66 10.75
N PRO A 235 19.34 5.37 10.55
CA PRO A 235 20.21 6.19 9.71
C PRO A 235 19.92 6.00 8.22
N LYS A 236 20.18 7.06 7.45
CA LYS A 236 20.28 6.99 5.99
C LYS A 236 21.40 7.88 5.46
N THR A 237 21.98 7.50 4.33
CA THR A 237 22.92 8.33 3.60
C THR A 237 22.80 8.07 2.10
N GLY A 238 23.14 9.06 1.28
CA GLY A 238 23.13 8.90 -0.16
C GLY A 238 24.00 9.91 -0.88
N ILE A 239 24.37 9.58 -2.11
CA ILE A 239 25.14 10.44 -3.01
C ILE A 239 24.34 10.57 -4.31
N LEU A 240 24.28 11.78 -4.85
CA LEU A 240 23.76 12.09 -6.17
C LEU A 240 24.85 12.80 -6.97
N TYR A 241 25.25 12.22 -8.10
CA TYR A 241 26.25 12.77 -9.00
C TYR A 241 25.63 13.01 -10.38
N SER A 242 25.64 14.27 -10.83
CA SER A 242 25.08 14.72 -12.10
C SER A 242 26.17 15.22 -13.04
N PRO A 243 26.98 14.33 -13.66
CA PRO A 243 28.12 14.74 -14.49
C PRO A 243 27.76 15.70 -15.63
N VAL A 244 26.52 15.60 -16.12
CA VAL A 244 25.89 16.46 -17.14
C VAL A 244 24.40 16.60 -16.84
N ASP A 245 23.75 17.65 -17.34
CA ASP A 245 22.36 18.00 -17.00
C ASP A 245 21.31 16.93 -17.34
N TYR A 246 21.63 16.00 -18.24
CA TYR A 246 20.72 14.95 -18.69
C TYR A 246 21.01 13.57 -18.09
N LEU A 247 21.96 13.45 -17.16
CA LEU A 247 22.37 12.20 -16.53
C LEU A 247 22.63 12.42 -15.04
N SER A 248 21.95 11.65 -14.21
CA SER A 248 22.24 11.52 -12.79
C SER A 248 22.55 10.07 -12.45
N LEU A 249 23.58 9.88 -11.64
CA LEU A 249 23.94 8.63 -10.98
C LEU A 249 23.69 8.82 -9.49
N TYR A 250 23.21 7.79 -8.81
CA TYR A 250 23.00 7.88 -7.38
C TYR A 250 23.29 6.54 -6.69
N GLY A 251 23.57 6.63 -5.39
CA GLY A 251 23.66 5.49 -4.51
C GLY A 251 23.14 5.87 -3.13
N ASN A 252 22.43 4.95 -2.48
CA ASN A 252 21.87 5.18 -1.16
C ASN A 252 22.03 3.95 -0.25
N PHE A 253 22.04 4.24 1.04
CA PHE A 253 21.98 3.29 2.14
C PHE A 253 20.95 3.80 3.13
N SER A 254 20.11 2.92 3.63
CA SER A 254 19.14 3.25 4.67
C SER A 254 18.81 2.04 5.52
N THR A 255 18.48 2.26 6.78
CA THR A 255 17.78 1.26 7.57
C THR A 255 16.33 1.68 7.77
N SER A 256 15.45 0.70 7.95
CA SER A 256 14.05 0.91 8.30
C SER A 256 13.60 -0.18 9.27
N PHE A 257 12.40 -0.01 9.80
CA PHE A 257 11.72 -1.02 10.58
C PHE A 257 10.21 -0.91 10.37
N GLU A 258 9.51 -1.98 10.69
CA GLU A 258 8.06 -2.05 10.65
C GLU A 258 7.59 -2.81 11.89
N THR A 259 6.78 -2.13 12.70
CA THR A 259 6.10 -2.76 13.84
C THR A 259 4.96 -3.62 13.32
N PRO A 260 4.58 -4.71 14.03
CA PRO A 260 3.30 -5.34 13.77
C PRO A 260 2.17 -4.31 13.84
N THR A 261 1.18 -4.42 12.95
CA THR A 261 -0.05 -3.62 13.06
C THR A 261 -0.82 -4.01 14.32
N THR A 262 -1.73 -3.16 14.80
CA THR A 262 -2.55 -3.50 15.99
C THR A 262 -3.29 -4.83 15.80
N THR A 263 -3.84 -5.09 14.60
CA THR A 263 -4.56 -6.34 14.29
C THR A 263 -3.61 -7.54 14.25
N GLU A 264 -2.44 -7.41 13.63
CA GLU A 264 -1.40 -8.45 13.65
C GLU A 264 -0.96 -8.77 15.08
N PHE A 265 -0.75 -7.72 15.88
CA PHE A 265 -0.18 -7.84 17.21
C PHE A 265 -1.15 -8.47 18.21
N ILE A 266 -2.46 -8.33 18.03
CA ILE A 266 -3.47 -8.93 18.91
C ILE A 266 -3.99 -10.29 18.44
N ASN A 267 -3.83 -10.63 17.15
CA ASN A 267 -4.24 -11.93 16.63
C ASN A 267 -3.23 -12.99 17.08
N ASN A 268 -3.53 -13.67 18.18
CA ASN A 268 -2.71 -14.76 18.72
C ASN A 268 -3.36 -16.14 18.44
N PRO A 269 -2.63 -17.09 17.82
CA PRO A 269 -3.15 -18.44 17.55
C PRO A 269 -3.47 -19.27 18.81
N ASP A 270 -2.89 -18.94 19.96
CA ASP A 270 -3.18 -19.60 21.25
C ASP A 270 -4.56 -19.25 21.81
N GLY A 271 -5.35 -18.45 21.09
CA GLY A 271 -6.74 -18.13 21.42
C GLY A 271 -6.91 -17.14 22.56
N LEU A 272 -5.81 -16.57 23.06
CA LEU A 272 -5.81 -15.44 23.99
C LEU A 272 -5.87 -14.14 23.19
N GLY A 273 -6.75 -13.21 23.53
CA GLY A 273 -6.62 -11.82 23.07
C GLY A 273 -5.44 -11.11 23.73
N GLY A 274 -5.29 -9.81 23.45
CA GLY A 274 -4.16 -9.02 23.96
C GLY A 274 -2.89 -9.16 23.11
N LEU A 275 -1.80 -8.54 23.54
CA LEU A 275 -0.58 -8.42 22.74
C LEU A 275 0.18 -9.76 22.65
N ASN A 276 0.46 -10.22 21.43
CA ASN A 276 1.23 -11.43 21.14
C ASN A 276 2.71 -11.23 21.55
N PRO A 277 3.20 -11.90 22.62
CA PRO A 277 4.55 -11.66 23.11
C PRO A 277 5.65 -12.06 22.11
N ASP A 278 5.34 -12.95 21.18
CA ASP A 278 6.30 -13.53 20.24
C ASP A 278 6.52 -12.68 18.98
N LEU A 279 5.79 -11.56 18.84
CA LEU A 279 5.95 -10.65 17.70
C LEU A 279 6.87 -9.47 18.01
N ASP A 280 7.96 -9.37 17.26
CA ASP A 280 8.87 -8.23 17.23
C ASP A 280 8.78 -7.44 15.92
N PRO A 281 9.24 -6.18 15.88
CA PRO A 281 9.30 -5.40 14.65
C PRO A 281 10.32 -5.99 13.67
N GLN A 282 9.93 -6.07 12.40
CA GLN A 282 10.87 -6.40 11.33
C GLN A 282 11.81 -5.22 11.06
N LYS A 283 13.06 -5.50 10.72
CA LYS A 283 14.11 -4.50 10.47
C LYS A 283 14.75 -4.74 9.12
N THR A 284 15.02 -3.67 8.40
CA THR A 284 15.62 -3.75 7.06
C THR A 284 16.89 -2.92 7.00
N ILE A 285 17.92 -3.47 6.35
CA ILE A 285 19.10 -2.74 5.91
C ILE A 285 19.13 -2.78 4.39
N GLY A 286 18.99 -1.62 3.75
CA GLY A 286 18.87 -1.48 2.30
C GLY A 286 20.01 -0.71 1.65
N PHE A 287 20.37 -1.11 0.44
CA PHE A 287 21.28 -0.44 -0.47
C PHE A 287 20.64 -0.35 -1.85
N GLU A 288 20.77 0.79 -2.52
CA GLU A 288 20.34 0.94 -3.91
C GLU A 288 21.32 1.81 -4.68
N ILE A 289 21.62 1.42 -5.92
CA ILE A 289 22.40 2.20 -6.87
C ILE A 289 21.58 2.33 -8.14
N GLY A 290 21.56 3.52 -8.73
CA GLY A 290 20.79 3.74 -9.94
C GLY A 290 21.26 4.91 -10.79
N THR A 291 20.61 5.02 -11.95
CA THR A 291 20.80 6.11 -12.89
C THR A 291 19.49 6.53 -13.50
N LYS A 292 19.32 7.85 -13.65
CA LYS A 292 18.18 8.45 -14.33
C LYS A 292 18.65 9.53 -15.27
N GLY A 293 17.91 9.73 -16.37
CA GLY A 293 18.32 10.71 -17.37
C GLY A 293 17.28 10.99 -18.44
N LEU A 294 17.63 11.91 -19.33
CA LEU A 294 16.82 12.37 -20.45
C LEU A 294 17.67 12.46 -21.74
N ILE A 295 17.58 11.46 -22.61
CA ILE A 295 18.34 11.41 -23.86
C ILE A 295 17.56 12.14 -24.96
N GLN A 296 18.20 13.16 -25.55
CA GLN A 296 17.68 13.94 -26.69
C GLN A 296 16.26 14.52 -26.48
N ASN A 297 15.85 14.79 -25.23
CA ASN A 297 14.48 15.20 -24.87
C ASN A 297 13.38 14.24 -25.36
N LYS A 298 13.73 12.99 -25.68
CA LYS A 298 12.80 11.97 -26.20
C LYS A 298 12.71 10.73 -25.34
N ILE A 299 13.81 10.34 -24.71
CA ILE A 299 13.88 9.12 -23.91
C ILE A 299 14.17 9.52 -22.48
N LYS A 300 13.18 9.39 -21.60
CA LYS A 300 13.39 9.46 -20.16
C LYS A 300 13.58 8.05 -19.64
N TYR A 301 14.55 7.83 -18.77
CA TYR A 301 14.79 6.51 -18.19
C TYR A 301 15.13 6.59 -16.71
N ASN A 302 14.87 5.50 -16.00
CA ASN A 302 15.36 5.21 -14.66
C ASN A 302 15.78 3.73 -14.59
N LEU A 303 16.95 3.46 -14.03
CA LEU A 303 17.48 2.12 -13.81
C LEU A 303 17.95 2.05 -12.36
N ALA A 304 17.52 1.05 -11.62
CA ALA A 304 17.93 0.82 -10.25
C ALA A 304 18.30 -0.64 -10.04
N VAL A 305 19.29 -0.86 -9.17
CA VAL A 305 19.63 -2.17 -8.61
C VAL A 305 19.63 -2.00 -7.10
N PHE A 306 18.92 -2.88 -6.41
CA PHE A 306 18.77 -2.80 -4.96
C PHE A 306 19.07 -4.14 -4.29
N TYR A 307 19.41 -4.03 -3.01
CA TYR A 307 19.61 -5.13 -2.09
C TYR A 307 19.05 -4.72 -0.72
N ALA A 308 18.35 -5.63 -0.07
CA ALA A 308 17.83 -5.47 1.28
C ALA A 308 17.99 -6.76 2.07
N ASP A 309 18.46 -6.61 3.30
CA ASP A 309 18.53 -7.64 4.32
C ASP A 309 17.41 -7.38 5.33
N ILE A 310 16.51 -8.33 5.52
CA ILE A 310 15.36 -8.19 6.41
C ILE A 310 15.51 -9.20 7.55
N LYS A 311 15.49 -8.70 8.78
CA LYS A 311 15.49 -9.50 10.00
C LYS A 311 14.14 -9.43 10.67
N ASP A 312 13.76 -10.53 11.32
CA ASP A 312 12.48 -10.65 12.01
C ASP A 312 11.30 -10.37 11.06
N GLN A 313 11.34 -10.82 9.80
CA GLN A 313 10.30 -10.50 8.81
C GLN A 313 8.93 -11.00 9.27
N LEU A 314 7.90 -10.15 9.22
CA LEU A 314 6.54 -10.55 9.60
C LEU A 314 5.89 -11.37 8.48
N ILE A 315 5.61 -12.65 8.74
CA ILE A 315 5.02 -13.59 7.78
C ILE A 315 3.59 -13.95 8.20
N PRO A 316 2.58 -13.74 7.33
CA PRO A 316 1.21 -14.15 7.58
C PRO A 316 1.04 -15.67 7.43
N PHE A 317 0.15 -16.25 8.23
CA PHE A 317 -0.27 -17.63 8.13
C PHE A 317 -1.69 -17.83 8.69
N GLU A 318 -2.39 -18.87 8.24
CA GLU A 318 -3.66 -19.31 8.81
C GLU A 318 -3.50 -20.62 9.60
N VAL A 319 -4.40 -20.86 10.56
CA VAL A 319 -4.53 -22.15 11.27
C VAL A 319 -5.90 -22.77 11.00
N GLU A 320 -5.96 -24.11 11.05
CA GLU A 320 -7.18 -24.89 10.77
C GLU A 320 -8.38 -24.47 11.63
N GLN A 321 -8.14 -24.07 12.87
CA GLN A 321 -9.19 -23.70 13.83
C GLN A 321 -9.89 -22.39 13.44
N PHE A 322 -9.23 -21.51 12.67
CA PHE A 322 -9.74 -20.20 12.29
C PHE A 322 -9.44 -19.94 10.79
N PRO A 323 -10.04 -20.71 9.87
CA PRO A 323 -9.77 -20.56 8.45
C PRO A 323 -10.22 -19.17 7.97
N GLY A 324 -9.35 -18.48 7.23
CA GLY A 324 -9.56 -17.10 6.80
C GLY A 324 -9.14 -16.04 7.82
N ARG A 325 -8.59 -16.42 8.98
CA ARG A 325 -7.99 -15.48 9.95
C ARG A 325 -6.48 -15.48 9.81
N ASP A 326 -5.93 -14.31 9.50
CA ASP A 326 -4.49 -14.13 9.45
C ASP A 326 -3.89 -13.97 10.86
N PHE A 327 -2.89 -14.80 11.12
CA PHE A 327 -1.95 -14.70 12.23
C PHE A 327 -0.57 -14.37 11.67
N PHE A 328 0.32 -13.88 12.53
CA PHE A 328 1.66 -13.45 12.11
C PHE A 328 2.72 -14.07 13.00
N ARG A 329 3.90 -14.29 12.41
CA ARG A 329 5.13 -14.75 13.06
C ARG A 329 6.33 -14.05 12.47
N ASN A 330 7.40 -13.88 13.24
CA ASN A 330 8.67 -13.42 12.69
C ASN A 330 9.42 -14.61 12.03
N ALA A 331 9.79 -14.48 10.75
CA ALA A 331 10.86 -15.27 10.15
C ALA A 331 12.22 -14.70 10.57
N GLY A 332 13.24 -15.55 10.67
CA GLY A 332 14.55 -15.13 11.18
C GLY A 332 15.21 -14.09 10.30
N GLU A 333 15.44 -14.43 9.03
CA GLU A 333 16.09 -13.54 8.06
C GLU A 333 15.66 -13.85 6.63
N SER A 334 15.53 -12.82 5.80
CA SER A 334 15.33 -12.93 4.35
C SER A 334 16.17 -11.89 3.61
N ARG A 335 16.49 -12.23 2.37
CA ARG A 335 17.32 -11.41 1.48
C ARG A 335 16.55 -11.07 0.23
N HIS A 336 16.42 -9.77 -0.03
CA HIS A 336 15.64 -9.23 -1.13
C HIS A 336 16.56 -8.43 -2.07
N TYR A 337 16.69 -8.83 -3.33
CA TYR A 337 17.40 -8.01 -4.32
C TYR A 337 16.69 -8.01 -5.66
N GLY A 338 16.99 -6.99 -6.46
CA GLY A 338 16.29 -6.82 -7.72
C GLY A 338 16.84 -5.74 -8.61
N ILE A 339 16.23 -5.65 -9.79
CA ILE A 339 16.52 -4.65 -10.82
C ILE A 339 15.20 -4.03 -11.25
N GLU A 340 15.18 -2.70 -11.34
CA GLU A 340 14.03 -1.95 -11.86
C GLU A 340 14.44 -1.11 -13.05
N VAL A 341 13.59 -1.11 -14.07
CA VAL A 341 13.78 -0.38 -15.33
C VAL A 341 12.51 0.37 -15.67
N LEU A 342 12.64 1.67 -15.87
CA LEU A 342 11.58 2.53 -16.41
C LEU A 342 12.10 3.25 -17.64
N LEU A 343 11.30 3.29 -18.69
CA LEU A 343 11.60 3.95 -19.95
C LEU A 343 10.33 4.62 -20.48
N ASP A 344 10.38 5.93 -20.69
CA ASP A 344 9.36 6.68 -21.45
C ASP A 344 9.99 7.20 -22.73
N TYR A 345 9.46 6.79 -23.88
CA TYR A 345 9.93 7.18 -25.19
C TYR A 345 8.86 7.96 -25.96
N LEU A 346 9.14 9.24 -26.21
CA LEU A 346 8.38 10.07 -27.14
C LEU A 346 8.91 9.84 -28.57
N ALA A 347 8.39 8.80 -29.22
CA ALA A 347 8.79 8.39 -30.57
C ALA A 347 8.52 9.49 -31.60
N THR A 348 7.33 10.10 -31.50
CA THR A 348 6.93 11.31 -32.24
C THR A 348 6.12 12.22 -31.31
N GLU A 349 5.77 13.43 -31.74
CA GLU A 349 4.90 14.33 -30.97
C GLU A 349 3.54 13.71 -30.60
N ASN A 350 3.11 12.72 -31.40
CA ASN A 350 1.81 12.08 -31.32
C ASN A 350 1.89 10.62 -30.86
N LEU A 351 3.08 10.07 -30.63
CA LEU A 351 3.30 8.67 -30.27
C LEU A 351 4.24 8.55 -29.09
N ASN A 352 3.72 8.03 -27.99
CA ASN A 352 4.47 7.72 -26.79
C ASN A 352 4.45 6.22 -26.53
N VAL A 353 5.57 5.69 -26.07
CA VAL A 353 5.76 4.29 -25.67
C VAL A 353 6.40 4.29 -24.30
N SER A 354 5.86 3.55 -23.36
CA SER A 354 6.45 3.38 -22.04
C SER A 354 6.69 1.91 -21.73
N LEU A 355 7.71 1.64 -20.93
CA LEU A 355 8.13 0.31 -20.51
C LEU A 355 8.53 0.37 -19.05
N SER A 356 8.00 -0.56 -18.25
CA SER A 356 8.43 -0.84 -16.89
C SER A 356 8.78 -2.31 -16.78
N TYR A 357 9.94 -2.63 -16.21
CA TYR A 357 10.35 -3.99 -15.93
C TYR A 357 10.96 -4.09 -14.55
N THR A 358 10.55 -5.10 -13.80
CA THR A 358 11.05 -5.40 -12.47
C THR A 358 11.47 -6.87 -12.43
N TYR A 359 12.69 -7.11 -11.94
CA TYR A 359 13.18 -8.42 -11.54
C TYR A 359 13.37 -8.45 -10.02
N LEU A 360 12.83 -9.46 -9.35
CA LEU A 360 12.94 -9.69 -7.91
C LEU A 360 13.49 -11.09 -7.66
N ASN A 361 14.34 -11.25 -6.65
CA ASN A 361 14.68 -12.55 -6.06
C ASN A 361 14.75 -12.37 -4.56
N PHE A 362 13.70 -12.83 -3.89
CA PHE A 362 13.47 -12.65 -2.45
C PHE A 362 13.40 -14.03 -1.83
N GLU A 363 14.40 -14.37 -1.00
CA GLU A 363 14.59 -15.71 -0.45
C GLU A 363 14.72 -15.66 1.07
N PHE A 364 14.23 -16.68 1.77
CA PHE A 364 14.51 -16.87 3.19
C PHE A 364 15.97 -17.29 3.41
N GLU A 365 16.70 -16.58 4.28
CA GLU A 365 18.05 -16.96 4.69
C GLU A 365 18.02 -17.87 5.94
N ASP A 366 17.13 -17.58 6.91
CA ASP A 366 16.90 -18.41 8.10
C ASP A 366 15.41 -18.38 8.46
N PHE A 367 14.71 -19.48 8.20
CA PHE A 367 13.30 -19.62 8.56
C PHE A 367 12.95 -21.06 8.92
N ARG A 368 12.54 -21.26 10.17
CA ARG A 368 12.19 -22.58 10.71
C ARG A 368 10.89 -22.52 11.48
N ILE A 369 10.03 -23.51 11.25
CA ILE A 369 8.74 -23.66 11.96
C ILE A 369 8.63 -25.12 12.40
N ASP A 370 8.49 -25.36 13.70
CA ASP A 370 8.29 -26.70 14.27
C ASP A 370 9.28 -27.77 13.76
N GLY A 371 10.53 -27.36 13.52
CA GLY A 371 11.60 -28.22 13.00
C GLY A 371 11.64 -28.41 11.48
N GLN A 372 10.68 -27.85 10.74
CA GLN A 372 10.78 -27.70 9.28
C GLN A 372 11.70 -26.53 8.94
N ILE A 373 12.44 -26.66 7.84
CA ILE A 373 13.42 -25.68 7.37
C ILE A 373 12.95 -25.15 6.03
N PHE A 374 12.85 -23.83 5.93
CA PHE A 374 12.44 -23.08 4.73
C PHE A 374 13.59 -22.22 4.16
N ASP A 375 14.79 -22.34 4.73
CA ASP A 375 16.01 -21.68 4.23
C ASP A 375 16.20 -21.96 2.73
N GLY A 376 16.35 -20.91 1.93
CA GLY A 376 16.50 -20.96 0.47
C GLY A 376 15.21 -21.05 -0.33
N ASN A 377 14.05 -21.12 0.32
CA ASN A 377 12.76 -20.96 -0.36
C ASN A 377 12.50 -19.49 -0.70
N ASP A 378 11.78 -19.27 -1.78
CA ASP A 378 11.29 -17.95 -2.18
C ASP A 378 10.22 -17.47 -1.20
N VAL A 379 10.26 -16.17 -0.90
CA VAL A 379 9.21 -15.50 -0.14
C VAL A 379 7.92 -15.52 -0.99
N PRO A 380 6.83 -16.14 -0.52
CA PRO A 380 5.63 -16.33 -1.33
C PRO A 380 4.88 -15.02 -1.60
N GLY A 381 4.10 -15.01 -2.69
CA GLY A 381 3.27 -13.88 -3.13
C GLY A 381 3.99 -12.86 -4.02
N ILE A 382 5.23 -13.15 -4.42
CA ILE A 382 6.12 -12.20 -5.10
C ILE A 382 6.56 -12.78 -6.45
N PRO A 383 6.14 -12.20 -7.59
CA PRO A 383 6.62 -12.62 -8.90
C PRO A 383 8.06 -12.15 -9.16
N ASP A 384 8.91 -13.09 -9.57
CA ASP A 384 10.30 -12.80 -9.97
C ASP A 384 10.39 -11.80 -11.12
N HIS A 385 9.44 -11.84 -12.05
CA HIS A 385 9.43 -10.98 -13.23
C HIS A 385 8.07 -10.32 -13.42
N GLN A 386 8.09 -8.99 -13.53
CA GLN A 386 6.95 -8.21 -13.97
C GLN A 386 7.35 -7.26 -15.10
N LEU A 387 6.58 -7.27 -16.19
CA LEU A 387 6.80 -6.42 -17.36
C LEU A 387 5.49 -5.72 -17.71
N PHE A 388 5.52 -4.39 -17.74
CA PHE A 388 4.44 -3.56 -18.24
C PHE A 388 4.94 -2.74 -19.43
N ALA A 389 4.18 -2.69 -20.51
CA ALA A 389 4.48 -1.84 -21.66
C ALA A 389 3.19 -1.19 -22.15
N ASP A 390 3.25 0.11 -22.49
CA ASP A 390 2.12 0.80 -23.10
C ASP A 390 2.55 1.59 -24.33
N ILE A 391 1.61 1.75 -25.25
CA ILE A 391 1.73 2.60 -26.42
C ILE A 391 0.50 3.49 -26.49
N LEU A 392 0.71 4.79 -26.69
CA LEU A 392 -0.36 5.77 -26.81
C LEU A 392 -0.15 6.64 -28.04
N TYR A 393 -1.07 6.53 -28.98
CA TYR A 393 -1.16 7.42 -30.14
C TYR A 393 -2.27 8.45 -29.94
N LYS A 394 -1.94 9.73 -30.13
CA LYS A 394 -2.91 10.84 -30.12
C LYS A 394 -2.85 11.55 -31.47
N SER A 395 -3.94 11.47 -32.22
CA SER A 395 -4.12 12.18 -33.49
C SER A 395 -4.43 13.66 -33.24
N ASP A 396 -3.98 14.52 -34.14
CA ASP A 396 -4.31 15.95 -34.16
C ASP A 396 -5.83 16.20 -34.33
N THR A 397 -6.57 15.21 -34.81
CA THR A 397 -8.02 15.26 -34.96
C THR A 397 -8.78 15.13 -33.64
N GLY A 398 -8.10 14.77 -32.53
CA GLY A 398 -8.69 14.51 -31.22
C GLY A 398 -8.97 13.02 -30.94
N VAL A 399 -8.74 12.14 -31.91
CA VAL A 399 -8.79 10.68 -31.70
C VAL A 399 -7.54 10.23 -30.96
N TYR A 400 -7.67 9.37 -29.97
CA TYR A 400 -6.55 8.68 -29.35
C TYR A 400 -6.80 7.18 -29.29
N THR A 401 -5.74 6.40 -29.35
CA THR A 401 -5.78 4.95 -29.14
C THR A 401 -4.53 4.54 -28.39
N GLY A 402 -4.72 3.80 -27.32
CA GLY A 402 -3.65 3.18 -26.57
C GLY A 402 -3.87 1.70 -26.39
N ALA A 403 -2.78 0.98 -26.20
CA ALA A 403 -2.77 -0.41 -25.80
C ALA A 403 -1.70 -0.61 -24.73
N ASP A 404 -2.00 -1.44 -23.74
CA ASP A 404 -1.05 -1.85 -22.71
C ASP A 404 -0.95 -3.37 -22.64
N PHE A 405 0.23 -3.84 -22.25
CA PHE A 405 0.61 -5.22 -22.08
C PHE A 405 1.19 -5.40 -20.67
N LEU A 406 0.67 -6.38 -19.93
CA LEU A 406 1.19 -6.80 -18.64
C LEU A 406 1.58 -8.27 -18.72
N TYR A 407 2.80 -8.60 -18.29
CA TYR A 407 3.23 -9.96 -18.00
C TYR A 407 3.68 -10.04 -16.55
N VAL A 408 3.23 -11.10 -15.88
CA VAL A 408 3.63 -11.47 -14.52
C VAL A 408 4.06 -12.93 -14.56
N SER A 409 5.26 -13.24 -14.07
CA SER A 409 5.74 -14.63 -13.96
C SER A 409 4.94 -15.42 -12.94
N ASP A 410 5.15 -16.74 -12.93
CA ASP A 410 4.68 -17.57 -11.83
C ASP A 410 5.38 -17.18 -10.52
N PHE A 411 4.75 -17.51 -9.40
CA PHE A 411 5.29 -17.31 -8.06
C PHE A 411 4.67 -18.28 -7.06
N PHE A 412 5.40 -18.58 -5.99
CA PHE A 412 4.91 -19.45 -4.93
C PHE A 412 3.84 -18.78 -4.05
N VAL A 413 2.86 -19.54 -3.58
CA VAL A 413 1.77 -19.05 -2.73
C VAL A 413 1.87 -19.51 -1.27
N ASN A 414 2.91 -20.29 -0.94
CA ASN A 414 3.17 -20.75 0.41
C ASN A 414 4.68 -20.84 0.73
N ASP A 415 5.00 -20.79 2.02
CA ASP A 415 6.38 -20.80 2.53
C ASP A 415 7.14 -22.07 2.14
N SER A 416 6.44 -23.20 1.99
CA SER A 416 7.04 -24.48 1.57
C SER A 416 7.44 -24.53 0.09
N ASN A 417 7.03 -23.53 -0.70
CA ASN A 417 7.19 -23.49 -2.15
C ASN A 417 6.64 -24.74 -2.85
N SER A 418 5.50 -25.25 -2.37
CA SER A 418 4.85 -26.45 -2.94
C SER A 418 3.81 -26.12 -4.00
N GLU A 419 3.20 -24.94 -3.94
CA GLU A 419 2.14 -24.49 -4.85
C GLU A 419 2.48 -23.13 -5.45
N LYS A 420 2.02 -22.91 -6.69
CA LYS A 420 2.29 -21.69 -7.46
C LYS A 420 1.02 -21.05 -8.00
N ASN A 421 1.05 -19.72 -8.10
CA ASN A 421 0.19 -19.00 -9.02
C ASN A 421 0.85 -18.98 -10.39
N GLU A 422 0.11 -19.38 -11.42
CA GLU A 422 0.63 -19.46 -12.78
C GLU A 422 0.94 -18.08 -13.37
N SER A 423 1.94 -18.03 -14.25
CA SER A 423 2.26 -16.82 -15.02
C SER A 423 1.10 -16.43 -15.93
N TYR A 424 0.91 -15.14 -16.18
CA TYR A 424 -0.17 -14.66 -17.04
C TYR A 424 0.21 -13.44 -17.88
N LYS A 425 -0.55 -13.22 -18.96
CA LYS A 425 -0.37 -12.12 -19.90
C LYS A 425 -1.68 -11.42 -20.20
N ILE A 426 -1.73 -10.12 -19.99
CA ILE A 426 -2.92 -9.30 -20.26
C ILE A 426 -2.58 -8.27 -21.33
N ILE A 427 -3.50 -8.08 -22.28
CA ILE A 427 -3.48 -6.95 -23.20
C ILE A 427 -4.79 -6.20 -23.07
N ASN A 428 -4.71 -4.88 -22.88
CA ASN A 428 -5.86 -3.99 -22.89
C ASN A 428 -5.75 -3.00 -24.04
N ILE A 429 -6.89 -2.55 -24.57
CA ILE A 429 -6.96 -1.54 -25.62
C ILE A 429 -7.97 -0.49 -25.22
N LYS A 430 -7.63 0.79 -25.37
CA LYS A 430 -8.55 1.91 -25.18
C LYS A 430 -8.50 2.85 -26.37
N THR A 431 -9.66 3.16 -26.93
CA THR A 431 -9.80 4.18 -27.98
C THR A 431 -10.80 5.24 -27.56
N GLY A 432 -10.56 6.48 -27.94
CA GLY A 432 -11.45 7.56 -27.59
C GLY A 432 -11.29 8.79 -28.47
N TYR A 433 -12.14 9.76 -28.23
CA TYR A 433 -12.18 11.03 -28.94
C TYR A 433 -12.38 12.15 -27.93
N GLU A 434 -11.43 13.09 -27.90
CA GLU A 434 -11.45 14.25 -27.02
C GLU A 434 -11.41 15.54 -27.84
N ARG A 435 -12.40 16.42 -27.65
CA ARG A 435 -12.46 17.71 -28.34
C ARG A 435 -13.19 18.79 -27.54
N VAL A 436 -12.81 20.04 -27.77
CA VAL A 436 -13.60 21.21 -27.36
C VAL A 436 -14.78 21.35 -28.31
N VAL A 437 -16.00 21.21 -27.80
CA VAL A 437 -17.23 21.20 -28.61
C VAL A 437 -17.96 22.55 -28.61
N TYR A 438 -17.82 23.34 -27.54
CA TYR A 438 -18.44 24.66 -27.43
C TYR A 438 -17.74 25.51 -26.37
N ASN A 439 -17.23 26.69 -26.75
CA ASN A 439 -16.51 27.61 -25.86
C ASN A 439 -15.45 26.89 -25.00
N LYS A 440 -15.71 26.77 -23.69
CA LYS A 440 -14.82 26.18 -22.68
C LYS A 440 -15.20 24.74 -22.33
N LEU A 441 -16.19 24.15 -23.01
CA LEU A 441 -16.65 22.78 -22.83
C LEU A 441 -15.86 21.82 -23.72
N ARG A 442 -15.16 20.89 -23.06
CA ARG A 442 -14.45 19.76 -23.65
C ARG A 442 -15.19 18.47 -23.33
N ILE A 443 -15.37 17.64 -24.34
CA ILE A 443 -15.95 16.29 -24.24
C ILE A 443 -14.87 15.27 -24.55
N ASN A 444 -14.76 14.24 -23.73
CA ASN A 444 -13.98 13.03 -24.01
C ASN A 444 -14.92 11.81 -23.91
N THR A 445 -15.05 11.07 -25.00
CA THR A 445 -15.78 9.79 -25.07
C THR A 445 -14.81 8.67 -25.38
N PHE A 446 -14.95 7.52 -24.72
CA PHE A 446 -14.05 6.39 -24.94
C PHE A 446 -14.74 5.03 -24.78
N LEU A 447 -14.11 4.03 -25.40
CA LEU A 447 -14.39 2.61 -25.26
C LEU A 447 -13.06 1.91 -24.94
N GLY A 448 -13.10 0.94 -24.05
CA GLY A 448 -11.98 0.08 -23.73
C GLY A 448 -12.36 -1.40 -23.72
N LEU A 449 -11.37 -2.20 -24.08
CA LEU A 449 -11.39 -3.66 -24.07
C LEU A 449 -10.32 -4.10 -23.08
N ASN A 450 -10.72 -4.77 -22.01
CA ASN A 450 -9.79 -5.35 -21.05
C ASN A 450 -9.59 -6.83 -21.37
N ASN A 451 -8.37 -7.32 -21.17
CA ASN A 451 -7.99 -8.72 -21.34
C ASN A 451 -8.42 -9.28 -22.70
N ILE A 452 -7.97 -8.67 -23.81
CA ILE A 452 -8.36 -9.06 -25.17
C ILE A 452 -7.89 -10.46 -25.59
N LEU A 453 -6.95 -11.03 -24.82
CA LEU A 453 -6.47 -12.39 -25.00
C LEU A 453 -7.40 -13.43 -24.37
N ASP A 454 -8.39 -12.98 -23.59
CA ASP A 454 -9.29 -13.83 -22.81
C ASP A 454 -8.51 -14.76 -21.86
N GLU A 455 -7.42 -14.22 -21.29
CA GLU A 455 -6.52 -14.95 -20.39
C GLU A 455 -7.25 -15.27 -19.08
N LYS A 456 -7.19 -16.54 -18.65
CA LYS A 456 -7.72 -16.96 -17.34
C LYS A 456 -6.59 -16.90 -16.33
N TYR A 457 -6.64 -15.93 -15.42
CA TYR A 457 -5.58 -15.71 -14.44
C TYR A 457 -6.12 -15.36 -13.06
N ASN A 458 -5.27 -15.46 -12.05
CA ASN A 458 -5.58 -14.98 -10.70
C ASN A 458 -4.82 -13.67 -10.49
N SER A 459 -5.55 -12.60 -10.22
CA SER A 459 -4.97 -11.26 -9.99
C SER A 459 -4.45 -11.08 -8.57
N SER A 460 -4.84 -11.97 -7.66
CA SER A 460 -4.47 -11.96 -6.25
C SER A 460 -4.40 -13.39 -5.71
N VAL A 461 -3.70 -13.55 -4.59
CA VAL A 461 -3.62 -14.79 -3.84
C VAL A 461 -3.69 -14.52 -2.33
N ARG A 462 -4.13 -15.50 -1.55
CA ARG A 462 -3.99 -15.52 -0.09
C ARG A 462 -2.81 -16.40 0.29
N VAL A 463 -1.68 -15.77 0.60
CA VAL A 463 -0.44 -16.47 0.96
C VAL A 463 -0.64 -17.29 2.24
N ASN A 464 -0.15 -18.53 2.25
CA ASN A 464 -0.24 -19.45 3.40
C ASN A 464 -1.68 -19.69 3.92
N ALA A 465 -2.69 -19.50 3.06
CA ALA A 465 -4.08 -19.76 3.42
C ALA A 465 -4.34 -21.23 3.78
N PHE A 466 -5.19 -21.47 4.78
CA PHE A 466 -5.50 -22.82 5.22
C PHE A 466 -6.37 -23.56 4.19
N GLY A 467 -6.08 -24.85 3.99
CA GLY A 467 -6.86 -25.75 3.12
C GLY A 467 -6.65 -25.50 1.62
N ASP A 468 -5.46 -25.03 1.25
CA ASP A 468 -5.03 -24.77 -0.14
C ASP A 468 -5.88 -23.73 -0.88
N ARG A 469 -6.56 -22.85 -0.13
CA ARG A 469 -7.44 -21.80 -0.67
C ARG A 469 -6.64 -20.57 -1.05
N PHE A 470 -5.75 -20.71 -2.02
CA PHE A 470 -4.80 -19.65 -2.36
C PHE A 470 -5.32 -18.66 -3.40
N PHE A 471 -6.24 -19.04 -4.29
CA PHE A 471 -6.40 -18.32 -5.57
C PHE A 471 -7.61 -17.38 -5.62
N GLU A 472 -7.40 -16.15 -6.08
CA GLU A 472 -8.47 -15.17 -6.31
C GLU A 472 -8.54 -14.81 -7.81
N PRO A 473 -9.45 -15.46 -8.58
CA PRO A 473 -9.51 -15.30 -10.03
C PRO A 473 -9.95 -13.90 -10.45
N ALA A 474 -9.34 -13.42 -11.53
CA ALA A 474 -9.64 -12.16 -12.17
C ALA A 474 -10.66 -12.31 -13.31
N PRO A 475 -11.33 -11.22 -13.72
CA PRO A 475 -12.21 -11.24 -14.88
C PRO A 475 -11.48 -11.61 -16.18
N GLU A 476 -12.17 -12.40 -16.99
CA GLU A 476 -11.80 -12.68 -18.39
C GLU A 476 -12.04 -11.43 -19.27
N PHE A 477 -12.18 -11.59 -20.59
CA PHE A 477 -12.46 -10.45 -21.47
C PHE A 477 -13.67 -9.62 -21.01
N ASN A 478 -13.49 -8.30 -20.92
CA ASN A 478 -14.58 -7.38 -20.58
C ASN A 478 -14.47 -6.03 -21.29
N LEU A 479 -15.59 -5.32 -21.33
CA LEU A 479 -15.78 -4.06 -22.04
C LEU A 479 -16.14 -2.95 -21.08
N PHE A 480 -15.61 -1.75 -21.33
CA PHE A 480 -16.04 -0.55 -20.61
C PHE A 480 -16.08 0.67 -21.52
N GLY A 481 -16.85 1.69 -21.13
CA GLY A 481 -16.91 2.95 -21.87
C GLY A 481 -17.28 4.09 -20.94
N GLY A 482 -17.04 5.32 -21.40
CA GLY A 482 -17.32 6.48 -20.57
C GLY A 482 -17.38 7.80 -21.32
N LEU A 483 -17.97 8.78 -20.63
CA LEU A 483 -18.10 10.17 -21.06
C LEU A 483 -17.55 11.07 -19.96
N VAL A 484 -16.63 11.96 -20.33
CA VAL A 484 -16.08 12.99 -19.45
C VAL A 484 -16.41 14.36 -20.03
N LEU A 485 -17.03 15.20 -19.21
CA LEU A 485 -17.32 16.59 -19.53
C LEU A 485 -16.41 17.49 -18.69
N ARG A 486 -15.66 18.39 -19.34
CA ARG A 486 -14.80 19.35 -18.65
C ARG A 486 -15.16 20.77 -19.10
N TYR A 487 -15.56 21.61 -18.16
CA TYR A 487 -15.80 23.03 -18.40
C TYR A 487 -14.75 23.85 -17.65
N THR A 488 -13.94 24.62 -18.38
CA THR A 488 -12.97 25.54 -17.78
C THR A 488 -13.68 26.83 -17.39
N ILE A 489 -13.55 27.30 -16.15
CA ILE A 489 -14.16 28.55 -15.68
C ILE A 489 -13.22 29.72 -15.96
#